data_AF-A0A937HG65-F1
#
_entry.id   AF-A0A937HG65-F1
#
_cell.length_a   1.000
_cell.length_b   1.000
_cell.length_c   1.000
_cell.angle_alpha   90.00
_cell.angle_beta   90.00
_cell.angle_gamma   90.00
#
_symmetry.space_group_name_H-M   'P 1'
#
loop_
_entity.id
_entity.type
_entity.pdbx_description
1 polymer ?
#
loop_
_entity_poly.entity_id
_entity_poly.type
_entity_poly.pdbx_seq_one_letter_code
_entity_poly.pdbx_strand_id
1 'polypeptide(L)'
;MAELTRFIAAHEAGLRLATMFGLLALFLILERTLPRRQQKVSAAHAGGNLLIGAVNGAIIRLLVPGGLAALALLNQGGGLLGLLALSDALAFIVSLVLLDLVLYWHHRAFHEIALLWRLHGAHHSDRNLNVTSGLRFHPGEALVSMAIKAAAVLLIGAPAVAVIAFEILLNSASLFNHANWRLGRADTWLQKLIVTPDMHRLHHSRAPHESRMNYGFFLSIWDRLFATYQARPDAP
;
A
#
# COMPACT_ATOMS: atom_id res chain seq x y z
N MET A 1 10.88 -2.30 23.77
CA MET A 1 10.86 -2.88 22.40
C MET A 1 10.56 -4.37 22.40
N ALA A 2 11.29 -5.20 23.14
CA ALA A 2 11.09 -6.67 23.13
C ALA A 2 9.65 -7.14 23.45
N GLU A 3 8.98 -6.54 24.43
CA GLU A 3 7.60 -6.89 24.78
C GLU A 3 6.59 -6.54 23.68
N LEU A 4 6.69 -5.33 23.12
CA LEU A 4 5.90 -4.89 21.97
C LEU A 4 6.12 -5.80 20.76
N THR A 5 7.37 -6.17 20.47
CA THR A 5 7.71 -7.12 19.40
C THR A 5 7.03 -8.47 19.59
N ARG A 6 7.09 -9.04 20.80
CA ARG A 6 6.42 -10.32 21.11
C ARG A 6 4.90 -10.22 20.96
N PHE A 7 4.31 -9.13 21.45
CA PHE A 7 2.87 -8.91 21.33
C PHE A 7 2.43 -8.83 19.86
N ILE A 8 3.12 -8.01 19.05
CA ILE A 8 2.81 -7.83 17.63
C ILE A 8 2.97 -9.17 16.89
N ALA A 9 4.06 -9.91 17.12
CA ALA A 9 4.29 -11.20 16.48
C ALA A 9 3.24 -12.25 16.86
N ALA A 10 2.84 -12.32 18.13
CA ALA A 10 1.84 -13.28 18.61
C ALA A 10 0.42 -12.99 18.08
N HIS A 11 0.11 -11.73 17.79
CA HIS A 11 -1.23 -11.30 17.38
C HIS A 11 -1.27 -10.76 15.94
N GLU A 12 -0.25 -11.00 15.12
CA GLU A 12 -0.11 -10.31 13.83
C GLU A 12 -1.30 -10.51 12.89
N ALA A 13 -1.85 -11.73 12.81
CA ALA A 13 -3.02 -12.02 11.99
C ALA A 13 -4.26 -11.25 12.48
N GLY A 14 -4.50 -11.25 13.80
CA GLY A 14 -5.61 -10.53 14.41
C GLY A 14 -5.49 -9.01 14.21
N LEU A 15 -4.30 -8.45 14.44
CA LEU A 15 -4.03 -7.02 14.25
C LEU A 15 -4.25 -6.59 12.79
N ARG A 16 -3.77 -7.39 11.82
CA ARG A 16 -3.95 -7.11 10.39
C ARG A 16 -5.43 -7.14 10.00
N LEU A 17 -6.16 -8.18 10.38
CA LEU A 17 -7.57 -8.32 10.04
C LEU A 17 -8.43 -7.25 10.73
N ALA A 18 -8.20 -7.00 12.02
CA ALA A 18 -8.91 -5.95 12.76
C ALA A 18 -8.67 -4.57 12.16
N THR A 19 -7.43 -4.25 11.80
CA THR A 19 -7.09 -2.97 11.14
C THR A 19 -7.74 -2.88 9.76
N MET A 20 -7.64 -3.93 8.94
CA MET A 20 -8.23 -3.96 7.60
C MET A 20 -9.74 -3.77 7.65
N PHE A 21 -10.47 -4.60 8.41
CA PHE A 21 -11.92 -4.53 8.48
C PHE A 21 -12.41 -3.27 9.21
N GLY A 22 -11.69 -2.80 10.23
CA GLY A 22 -11.99 -1.55 10.91
C GLY A 22 -11.89 -0.34 9.98
N LEU A 23 -10.78 -0.21 9.24
CA LEU A 23 -10.59 0.87 8.27
C LEU A 23 -11.54 0.75 7.08
N LEU A 24 -11.77 -0.46 6.58
CA LEU A 24 -12.74 -0.69 5.51
C LEU A 24 -14.14 -0.22 5.93
N ALA A 25 -14.60 -0.62 7.12
CA ALA A 25 -15.89 -0.17 7.65
C ALA A 25 -15.93 1.36 7.83
N LEU A 26 -14.87 1.94 8.41
CA LEU A 26 -14.74 3.39 8.59
C LEU A 26 -14.86 4.14 7.26
N PHE A 27 -14.09 3.77 6.24
CA PHE A 27 -14.12 4.47 4.96
C PHE A 27 -15.41 4.20 4.18
N LEU A 28 -16.00 3.00 4.25
CA LEU A 28 -17.33 2.77 3.67
C LEU A 28 -18.40 3.69 4.29
N ILE A 29 -18.32 3.97 5.59
CA ILE A 29 -19.19 4.95 6.26
C ILE A 29 -18.87 6.37 5.78
N LEU A 30 -17.59 6.77 5.80
CA LEU A 30 -17.16 8.12 5.39
C LEU A 30 -17.48 8.41 3.93
N GLU A 31 -17.39 7.44 3.04
CA GLU A 31 -17.74 7.59 1.62
C GLU A 31 -19.24 7.79 1.40
N ARG A 32 -20.08 7.28 2.30
CA ARG A 32 -21.53 7.49 2.26
C ARG A 32 -21.95 8.83 2.84
N THR A 33 -21.28 9.28 3.90
CA THR A 33 -21.65 10.50 4.64
C THR A 33 -20.94 11.75 4.14
N LEU A 34 -19.68 11.63 3.71
CA LEU A 34 -18.80 12.73 3.28
C LEU A 34 -18.07 12.38 1.97
N PRO A 35 -18.80 12.07 0.88
CA PRO A 35 -18.20 11.66 -0.38
C PRO A 35 -17.37 12.79 -1.01
N ARG A 36 -16.23 12.41 -1.61
CA ARG A 36 -15.49 13.31 -2.51
C ARG A 36 -16.21 13.49 -3.84
N ARG A 37 -16.70 12.40 -4.43
CA ARG A 37 -17.57 12.39 -5.62
C ARG A 37 -18.87 11.65 -5.32
N GLN A 38 -19.98 12.19 -5.81
CA GLN A 38 -21.26 11.47 -5.78
C GLN A 38 -21.18 10.30 -6.75
N GLN A 39 -21.18 9.08 -6.22
CA GLN A 39 -21.11 7.85 -7.03
C GLN A 39 -22.01 6.76 -6.46
N LYS A 40 -22.55 5.91 -7.33
CA LYS A 40 -23.35 4.74 -6.96
C LYS A 40 -22.47 3.49 -7.05
N VAL A 41 -21.94 3.05 -5.92
CA VAL A 41 -21.20 1.78 -5.82
C VAL A 41 -22.19 0.67 -5.49
N SER A 42 -22.32 -0.33 -6.37
CA SER A 42 -23.20 -1.47 -6.14
C SER A 42 -22.58 -2.46 -5.15
N ALA A 43 -23.42 -3.22 -4.45
CA ALA A 43 -22.95 -4.30 -3.58
C ALA A 43 -22.16 -5.36 -4.36
N ALA A 44 -22.52 -5.62 -5.62
CA ALA A 44 -21.79 -6.53 -6.50
C ALA A 44 -20.37 -6.02 -6.81
N HIS A 45 -20.19 -4.71 -7.02
CA HIS A 45 -18.87 -4.10 -7.22
C HIS A 45 -17.97 -4.26 -5.99
N ALA A 46 -18.49 -3.85 -4.82
CA ALA A 46 -17.76 -3.97 -3.56
C ALA A 46 -17.44 -5.44 -3.22
N GLY A 47 -18.42 -6.34 -3.38
CA GLY A 47 -18.24 -7.77 -3.16
C GLY A 47 -17.22 -8.41 -4.10
N GLY A 48 -17.21 -8.01 -5.38
CA GLY A 48 -16.21 -8.47 -6.35
C GLY A 48 -14.79 -8.06 -5.97
N ASN A 49 -14.59 -6.80 -5.56
CA ASN A 49 -13.29 -6.32 -5.10
C ASN A 49 -12.80 -7.04 -3.84
N LEU A 50 -13.71 -7.28 -2.88
CA LEU A 50 -13.40 -8.06 -1.68
C LEU A 50 -13.02 -9.51 -2.01
N LEU A 51 -13.74 -10.14 -2.94
CA LEU A 51 -13.43 -11.49 -3.40
C LEU A 51 -12.05 -11.56 -4.06
N ILE A 52 -11.71 -10.60 -4.93
CA ILE A 52 -10.39 -10.51 -5.56
C ILE A 52 -9.29 -10.40 -4.48
N GLY A 53 -9.48 -9.50 -3.51
CA GLY A 53 -8.55 -9.34 -2.39
C GLY A 53 -8.38 -10.62 -1.57
N ALA A 54 -9.48 -11.31 -1.26
CA ALA A 54 -9.46 -12.56 -0.52
C ALA A 54 -8.75 -13.69 -1.29
N VAL A 55 -9.02 -13.82 -2.60
CA VAL A 55 -8.35 -14.80 -3.49
C VAL A 55 -6.86 -14.52 -3.55
N ASN A 56 -6.45 -13.27 -3.74
CA ASN A 56 -5.04 -12.88 -3.74
C ASN A 56 -4.37 -13.22 -2.40
N GLY A 57 -5.03 -12.88 -1.28
CA GLY A 57 -4.53 -13.22 0.06
C GLY A 57 -4.36 -14.73 0.26
N ALA A 58 -5.31 -15.54 -0.19
CA ALA A 58 -5.24 -17.00 -0.12
C ALA A 58 -4.10 -17.56 -0.98
N ILE A 59 -3.94 -17.09 -2.22
CA ILE A 59 -2.85 -17.49 -3.12
C ILE A 59 -1.49 -17.18 -2.48
N ILE A 60 -1.30 -15.96 -1.96
CA ILE A 60 -0.05 -15.56 -1.31
C ILE A 60 0.23 -16.42 -0.07
N ARG A 61 -0.79 -16.69 0.76
CA ARG A 61 -0.62 -17.52 1.97
C ARG A 61 -0.32 -18.98 1.66
N LEU A 62 -0.81 -19.51 0.53
CA LEU A 62 -0.47 -20.85 0.03
C LEU A 62 0.99 -20.92 -0.44
N LEU A 63 1.45 -19.91 -1.19
CA LEU A 63 2.80 -19.91 -1.79
C LEU A 63 3.89 -19.51 -0.82
N VAL A 64 3.59 -18.61 0.13
CA VAL A 64 4.51 -18.14 1.15
C VAL A 64 3.86 -18.33 2.52
N PRO A 65 3.86 -19.56 3.06
CA PRO A 65 3.37 -19.83 4.41
C PRO A 65 4.11 -18.93 5.43
N GLY A 66 3.35 -18.23 6.27
CA GLY A 66 3.91 -17.26 7.23
C GLY A 66 4.26 -15.88 6.65
N GLY A 67 4.14 -15.68 5.34
CA GLY A 67 4.31 -14.38 4.69
C GLY A 67 5.71 -13.76 4.83
N LEU A 68 5.80 -12.44 4.67
CA LEU A 68 7.07 -11.71 4.73
C LEU A 68 7.69 -11.73 6.13
N ALA A 69 6.87 -11.78 7.18
CA ALA A 69 7.35 -11.84 8.56
C ALA A 69 8.17 -13.11 8.83
N ALA A 70 7.73 -14.27 8.32
CA ALA A 70 8.50 -15.51 8.43
C ALA A 70 9.87 -15.41 7.72
N LEU A 71 9.90 -14.82 6.52
CA LEU A 71 11.16 -14.57 5.79
C LEU A 71 12.09 -13.64 6.57
N ALA A 72 11.56 -12.59 7.19
CA ALA A 72 12.31 -11.69 8.04
C ALA A 72 12.89 -12.39 9.28
N LEU A 73 12.14 -13.32 9.88
CA LEU A 73 12.63 -14.13 11.00
C LEU A 73 13.79 -15.05 10.60
N LEU A 74 13.73 -15.65 9.41
CA LEU A 74 14.80 -16.49 8.87
C LEU A 74 16.06 -15.70 8.52
N ASN A 75 15.92 -14.40 8.25
CA ASN A 75 17.01 -13.48 7.89
C ASN A 75 17.40 -12.52 9.02
N GLN A 76 17.11 -12.87 10.29
CA GLN A 76 17.48 -12.00 11.41
C GLN A 76 19.00 -11.79 11.50
N GLY A 77 19.41 -10.52 11.63
CA GLY A 77 20.81 -10.12 11.62
C GLY A 77 21.49 -10.18 10.24
N GLY A 78 20.75 -10.52 9.18
CA GLY A 78 21.22 -10.48 7.80
C GLY A 78 21.01 -9.11 7.13
N GLY A 79 21.29 -9.05 5.83
CA GLY A 79 21.06 -7.88 4.99
C GLY A 79 21.85 -6.63 5.39
N LEU A 80 21.50 -5.49 4.78
CA LEU A 80 22.14 -4.19 4.99
C LEU A 80 22.13 -3.77 6.47
N LEU A 81 20.99 -3.90 7.16
CA LEU A 81 20.85 -3.43 8.54
C LEU A 81 21.63 -4.31 9.54
N GLY A 82 21.77 -5.61 9.24
CA GLY A 82 22.64 -6.51 10.00
C GLY A 82 24.11 -6.12 9.88
N LEU A 83 24.57 -5.77 8.67
CA LEU A 83 25.95 -5.31 8.42
C LEU A 83 26.25 -3.98 9.13
N LEU A 84 25.27 -3.06 9.18
CA LEU A 84 25.41 -1.77 9.83
C LEU A 84 25.26 -1.83 11.37
N ALA A 85 24.83 -2.98 11.91
CA ALA A 85 24.62 -3.21 13.34
C ALA A 85 23.81 -2.07 14.02
N LEU A 86 22.75 -1.59 13.36
CA LEU A 86 21.91 -0.51 13.90
C LEU A 86 21.18 -0.96 15.16
N SER A 87 20.86 0.00 16.05
CA SER A 87 19.97 -0.28 17.19
C SER A 87 18.57 -0.70 16.71
N ASP A 88 17.88 -1.53 17.50
CA ASP A 88 16.55 -2.05 17.16
C ASP A 88 15.56 -0.96 16.71
N ALA A 89 15.55 0.18 17.42
CA ALA A 89 14.66 1.30 17.11
C ALA A 89 15.00 1.96 15.77
N LEU A 90 16.29 2.14 15.47
CA LEU A 90 16.72 2.72 14.20
C LEU A 90 16.51 1.74 13.05
N ALA A 91 16.83 0.45 13.24
CA ALA A 91 16.55 -0.59 12.27
C ALA A 91 15.07 -0.67 11.92
N PHE A 92 14.18 -0.55 12.92
CA PHE A 92 12.73 -0.48 12.72
C PHE A 92 12.32 0.70 11.83
N ILE A 93 12.73 1.93 12.18
CA ILE A 93 12.35 3.14 11.43
C ILE A 93 12.92 3.11 10.01
N VAL A 94 14.21 2.78 9.86
CA VAL A 94 14.88 2.71 8.56
C VAL A 94 14.22 1.65 7.68
N SER A 95 13.79 0.52 8.25
CA SER A 95 13.08 -0.51 7.50
C SER A 95 11.76 0.00 6.92
N LEU A 96 10.96 0.75 7.71
CA LEU A 96 9.71 1.33 7.21
C LEU A 96 9.96 2.30 6.06
N VAL A 97 10.95 3.17 6.18
CA VAL A 97 11.30 4.17 5.16
C VAL A 97 11.81 3.51 3.88
N LEU A 98 12.72 2.54 4.00
CA LEU A 98 13.29 1.82 2.85
C LEU A 98 12.24 0.95 2.15
N LEU A 99 11.36 0.28 2.89
CA LEU A 99 10.28 -0.51 2.30
C LEU A 99 9.26 0.38 1.57
N ASP A 100 8.93 1.56 2.10
CA ASP A 100 8.06 2.52 1.41
C ASP A 100 8.73 3.09 0.13
N LEU A 101 10.04 3.37 0.18
CA LEU A 101 10.83 3.75 -1.00
C LEU A 101 10.85 2.64 -2.07
N VAL A 102 11.00 1.38 -1.66
CA VAL A 102 10.90 0.24 -2.60
C VAL A 102 9.51 0.22 -3.23
N LEU A 103 8.45 0.50 -2.48
CA LEU A 103 7.10 0.54 -3.06
C LEU A 103 6.88 1.69 -4.02
N TYR A 104 7.48 2.86 -3.79
CA TYR A 104 7.46 3.94 -4.77
C TYR A 104 8.04 3.46 -6.12
N TRP A 105 9.22 2.84 -6.11
CA TRP A 105 9.86 2.38 -7.35
C TRP A 105 9.15 1.19 -7.98
N HIS A 106 8.64 0.27 -7.16
CA HIS A 106 7.79 -0.82 -7.60
C HIS A 106 6.55 -0.29 -8.32
N HIS A 107 5.84 0.67 -7.73
CA HIS A 107 4.64 1.24 -8.31
C HIS A 107 4.95 2.00 -9.61
N ARG A 108 6.01 2.80 -9.62
CA ARG A 108 6.48 3.47 -10.84
C ARG A 108 6.83 2.47 -11.95
N ALA A 109 7.51 1.37 -11.62
CA ALA A 109 7.81 0.31 -12.58
C ALA A 109 6.54 -0.32 -13.16
N PHE A 110 5.47 -0.45 -12.36
CA PHE A 110 4.17 -0.97 -12.81
C PHE A 110 3.47 -0.05 -13.82
N HIS A 111 3.80 1.24 -13.86
CA HIS A 111 3.31 2.18 -14.86
C HIS A 111 4.22 2.32 -16.08
N GLU A 112 5.53 2.29 -15.88
CA GLU A 112 6.50 2.58 -16.94
C GLU A 112 6.92 1.34 -17.74
N ILE A 113 6.83 0.13 -17.17
CA ILE A 113 7.17 -1.12 -17.85
C ILE A 113 5.90 -1.75 -18.45
N ALA A 114 5.83 -1.84 -19.78
CA ALA A 114 4.65 -2.30 -20.50
C ALA A 114 4.09 -3.65 -20.03
N LEU A 115 4.95 -4.63 -19.70
CA LEU A 115 4.49 -5.93 -19.19
C LEU A 115 3.85 -5.81 -17.80
N LEU A 116 4.44 -5.04 -16.90
CA LEU A 116 3.90 -4.83 -15.55
C LEU A 116 2.61 -4.01 -15.60
N TRP A 117 2.52 -3.03 -16.51
CA TRP A 117 1.31 -2.26 -16.75
C TRP A 117 0.13 -3.13 -17.20
N ARG A 118 0.35 -4.22 -17.95
CA ARG A 118 -0.75 -5.13 -18.31
C ARG A 118 -1.37 -5.80 -17.09
N LEU A 119 -0.61 -5.99 -16.02
CA LEU A 119 -1.11 -6.48 -14.73
C LEU A 119 -1.77 -5.33 -13.97
N HIS A 120 -1.06 -4.22 -13.81
CA HIS A 120 -1.50 -3.06 -13.03
C HIS A 120 -2.72 -2.33 -13.61
N GLY A 121 -2.89 -2.37 -14.94
CA GLY A 121 -4.06 -1.81 -15.61
C GLY A 121 -5.36 -2.48 -15.16
N ALA A 122 -5.28 -3.72 -14.65
CA ALA A 122 -6.41 -4.36 -13.98
C ALA A 122 -6.81 -3.56 -12.74
N HIS A 123 -5.89 -3.01 -11.96
CA HIS A 123 -6.18 -2.12 -10.84
C HIS A 123 -6.81 -0.79 -11.31
N HIS A 124 -6.18 -0.11 -12.28
CA HIS A 124 -6.62 1.18 -12.83
C HIS A 124 -7.92 1.16 -13.64
N SER A 125 -8.44 -0.01 -13.98
CA SER A 125 -9.69 -0.12 -14.75
C SER A 125 -10.96 0.14 -13.93
N ASP A 126 -10.86 0.41 -12.63
CA ASP A 126 -12.02 0.69 -11.79
C ASP A 126 -12.55 2.10 -12.08
N ARG A 127 -13.76 2.18 -12.64
CA ARG A 127 -14.39 3.45 -13.01
C ARG A 127 -14.98 4.20 -11.81
N ASN A 128 -15.19 3.51 -10.69
CA ASN A 128 -15.85 4.05 -9.50
C ASN A 128 -14.91 3.92 -8.29
N LEU A 129 -13.77 4.61 -8.36
CA LEU A 129 -12.73 4.55 -7.32
C LEU A 129 -13.32 4.81 -5.92
N ASN A 130 -13.21 3.79 -5.07
CA ASN A 130 -13.66 3.78 -3.68
C ASN A 130 -12.72 2.90 -2.84
N VAL A 131 -12.93 2.84 -1.53
CA VAL A 131 -12.08 2.11 -0.59
C VAL A 131 -11.83 0.66 -0.99
N THR A 132 -12.83 -0.03 -1.57
CA THR A 132 -12.68 -1.43 -2.00
C THR A 132 -11.78 -1.57 -3.22
N SER A 133 -11.62 -0.52 -4.04
CA SER A 133 -10.69 -0.51 -5.18
C SER A 133 -9.24 -0.73 -4.72
N GLY A 134 -8.89 -0.35 -3.49
CA GLY A 134 -7.60 -0.63 -2.87
C GLY A 134 -7.32 -2.12 -2.57
N LEU A 135 -8.28 -3.01 -2.88
CA LEU A 135 -8.13 -4.47 -2.78
C LEU A 135 -8.11 -5.17 -4.15
N ARG A 136 -8.32 -4.40 -5.22
CA ARG A 136 -8.52 -4.90 -6.58
C ARG A 136 -7.19 -4.93 -7.34
N PHE A 137 -6.44 -6.02 -7.17
CA PHE A 137 -5.17 -6.25 -7.87
C PHE A 137 -5.24 -7.53 -8.70
N HIS A 138 -4.57 -7.54 -9.86
CA HIS A 138 -4.45 -8.77 -10.64
C HIS A 138 -3.63 -9.83 -9.84
N PRO A 139 -3.97 -11.13 -9.85
CA PRO A 139 -3.19 -12.13 -9.12
C PRO A 139 -1.71 -12.15 -9.50
N GLY A 140 -1.41 -12.00 -10.80
CA GLY A 140 -0.03 -11.84 -11.27
C GLY A 140 0.69 -10.60 -10.71
N GLU A 141 -0.02 -9.49 -10.53
CA GLU A 141 0.53 -8.30 -9.85
C GLU A 141 0.80 -8.59 -8.38
N ALA A 142 -0.11 -9.27 -7.69
CA ALA A 142 0.09 -9.65 -6.29
C ALA A 142 1.32 -10.56 -6.11
N LEU A 143 1.55 -11.50 -7.04
CA LEU A 143 2.72 -12.39 -7.05
C LEU A 143 4.03 -11.62 -7.28
N VAL A 144 4.09 -10.75 -8.29
CA VAL A 144 5.26 -9.91 -8.57
C VAL A 144 5.54 -8.97 -7.39
N SER A 145 4.49 -8.34 -6.85
CA SER A 145 4.59 -7.49 -5.65
C SER A 145 5.14 -8.25 -4.45
N MET A 146 4.71 -9.50 -4.25
CA MET A 146 5.20 -10.34 -3.16
C MET A 146 6.68 -10.68 -3.35
N ALA A 147 7.10 -11.04 -4.56
CA ALA A 147 8.50 -11.34 -4.88
C ALA A 147 9.41 -10.12 -4.64
N ILE A 148 8.99 -8.93 -5.09
CA ILE A 148 9.74 -7.67 -4.88
C ILE A 148 9.86 -7.37 -3.39
N LYS A 149 8.75 -7.44 -2.63
CA LYS A 149 8.76 -7.20 -1.19
C LYS A 149 9.61 -8.23 -0.44
N ALA A 150 9.56 -9.51 -0.82
CA ALA A 150 10.39 -10.55 -0.23
C ALA A 150 11.88 -10.27 -0.45
N ALA A 151 12.27 -9.92 -1.69
CA ALA A 151 13.64 -9.53 -2.00
C ALA A 151 14.07 -8.30 -1.18
N ALA A 152 13.22 -7.27 -1.07
CA ALA A 152 13.51 -6.09 -0.27
C ALA A 152 13.70 -6.41 1.22
N VAL A 153 12.84 -7.24 1.81
CA VAL A 153 12.97 -7.67 3.22
C VAL A 153 14.30 -8.38 3.45
N LEU A 154 14.71 -9.27 2.54
CA LEU A 154 15.97 -10.00 2.65
C LEU A 154 17.20 -9.10 2.47
N LEU A 155 17.19 -8.23 1.46
CA LEU A 155 18.30 -7.31 1.17
C LEU A 155 18.47 -6.25 2.25
N ILE A 156 17.37 -5.70 2.76
CA ILE A 156 17.39 -4.75 3.88
C ILE A 156 17.84 -5.47 5.16
N GLY A 157 17.42 -6.72 5.38
CA GLY A 157 17.57 -7.34 6.71
C GLY A 157 16.56 -6.77 7.70
N ALA A 158 15.34 -6.48 7.22
CA ALA A 158 14.33 -5.81 8.02
C ALA A 158 13.88 -6.71 9.19
N PRO A 159 13.81 -6.21 10.44
CA PRO A 159 13.34 -7.01 11.56
C PRO A 159 11.87 -7.36 11.37
N ALA A 160 11.45 -8.55 11.76
CA ALA A 160 10.09 -9.06 11.53
C ALA A 160 8.99 -8.12 12.04
N VAL A 161 9.21 -7.45 13.19
CA VAL A 161 8.26 -6.47 13.73
C VAL A 161 8.08 -5.25 12.81
N ALA A 162 9.14 -4.78 12.14
CA ALA A 162 9.05 -3.71 11.15
C ALA A 162 8.32 -4.18 9.89
N VAL A 163 8.53 -5.42 9.47
CA VAL A 163 7.81 -6.01 8.33
C VAL A 163 6.32 -6.13 8.63
N ILE A 164 5.93 -6.58 9.83
CA ILE A 164 4.52 -6.66 10.24
C ILE A 164 3.91 -5.25 10.29
N ALA A 165 4.59 -4.30 10.92
CA ALA A 165 4.12 -2.91 10.99
C ALA A 165 3.99 -2.29 9.58
N PHE A 166 4.97 -2.53 8.71
CA PHE A 166 4.95 -2.10 7.32
C PHE A 166 3.77 -2.70 6.56
N GLU A 167 3.48 -4.00 6.71
CA GLU A 167 2.35 -4.61 6.01
C GLU A 167 0.99 -4.12 6.53
N ILE A 168 0.88 -3.78 7.82
CA ILE A 168 -0.30 -3.10 8.38
C ILE A 168 -0.43 -1.70 7.78
N LEU A 169 0.66 -0.93 7.75
CA LEU A 169 0.72 0.40 7.14
C LEU A 169 0.37 0.35 5.65
N LEU A 170 0.91 -0.65 4.94
CA LEU A 170 0.67 -0.93 3.53
C LEU A 170 -0.83 -1.10 3.27
N ASN A 171 -1.48 -2.03 3.97
CA ASN A 171 -2.92 -2.23 3.77
C ASN A 171 -3.73 -1.00 4.18
N SER A 172 -3.34 -0.33 5.27
CA SER A 172 -4.04 0.86 5.76
C SER A 172 -3.97 2.01 4.76
N ALA A 173 -2.79 2.30 4.19
CA ALA A 173 -2.64 3.35 3.19
C ALA A 173 -3.32 2.96 1.88
N SER A 174 -3.34 1.68 1.49
CA SER A 174 -4.11 1.25 0.31
C SER A 174 -5.59 1.58 0.48
N LEU A 175 -6.20 1.23 1.63
CA LEU A 175 -7.59 1.57 1.90
C LEU A 175 -7.83 3.09 1.95
N PHE A 176 -6.94 3.83 2.61
CA PHE A 176 -7.02 5.28 2.73
C PHE A 176 -6.90 5.98 1.37
N ASN A 177 -5.85 5.71 0.61
CA ASN A 177 -5.55 6.37 -0.66
C ASN A 177 -6.66 6.18 -1.71
N HIS A 178 -7.35 5.03 -1.68
CA HIS A 178 -8.43 4.75 -2.64
C HIS A 178 -9.80 5.27 -2.18
N ALA A 179 -9.93 5.68 -0.91
CA ALA A 179 -11.20 6.08 -0.36
C ALA A 179 -11.82 7.26 -1.15
N ASN A 180 -13.12 7.22 -1.40
CA ASN A 180 -13.91 8.33 -1.92
C ASN A 180 -14.30 9.32 -0.81
N TRP A 181 -13.36 9.64 0.07
CA TRP A 181 -13.57 10.54 1.19
C TRP A 181 -13.01 11.93 0.92
N ARG A 182 -13.75 12.97 1.30
CA ARG A 182 -13.33 14.36 1.20
C ARG A 182 -12.56 14.82 2.44
N LEU A 183 -11.24 14.98 2.31
CA LEU A 183 -10.37 15.56 3.35
C LEU A 183 -10.52 17.09 3.53
N GLY A 184 -11.08 17.79 2.53
CA GLY A 184 -11.26 19.24 2.59
C GLY A 184 -9.92 19.98 2.63
N ARG A 185 -9.80 21.02 3.46
CA ARG A 185 -8.59 21.87 3.53
C ARG A 185 -7.36 21.13 4.09
N ALA A 186 -7.55 20.02 4.79
CA ALA A 186 -6.45 19.24 5.34
C ALA A 186 -5.60 18.57 4.23
N ASP A 187 -6.22 18.26 3.09
CA ASP A 187 -5.55 17.60 1.96
C ASP A 187 -4.28 18.33 1.50
N THR A 188 -4.36 19.67 1.37
CA THR A 188 -3.24 20.53 0.94
C THR A 188 -2.00 20.44 1.84
N TRP A 189 -2.20 20.17 3.14
CA TRP A 189 -1.10 20.00 4.08
C TRP A 189 -0.64 18.54 4.14
N LEU A 190 -1.58 17.60 4.12
CA LEU A 190 -1.29 16.17 4.18
C LEU A 190 -0.52 15.68 2.95
N GLN A 191 -0.87 16.15 1.75
CA GLN A 191 -0.20 15.82 0.48
C GLN A 191 1.29 16.24 0.42
N LYS A 192 1.79 16.95 1.44
CA LYS A 192 3.22 17.28 1.57
C LYS A 192 4.03 16.13 2.16
N LEU A 193 3.41 15.26 2.96
CA LEU A 193 4.07 14.20 3.70
C LEU A 193 3.53 12.81 3.35
N ILE A 194 2.21 12.67 3.27
CA ILE A 194 1.54 11.39 2.96
C ILE A 194 0.81 11.45 1.63
N VAL A 195 0.58 10.30 1.01
CA VAL A 195 -0.32 10.18 -0.13
C VAL A 195 -1.75 10.29 0.35
N THR A 196 -2.53 11.17 -0.26
CA THR A 196 -3.92 11.43 0.12
C THR A 196 -4.89 10.84 -0.92
N PRO A 197 -6.19 10.69 -0.57
CA PRO A 197 -7.19 10.22 -1.51
C PRO A 197 -7.31 11.06 -2.78
N ASP A 198 -7.15 12.39 -2.69
CA ASP A 198 -7.21 13.26 -3.86
C ASP A 198 -5.96 13.14 -4.74
N MET A 199 -4.77 13.02 -4.12
CA MET A 199 -3.50 12.77 -4.82
C MET A 199 -3.52 11.44 -5.58
N HIS A 200 -3.99 10.37 -4.92
CA HIS A 200 -4.06 9.03 -5.53
C HIS A 200 -5.20 8.90 -6.56
N ARG A 201 -6.30 9.65 -6.40
CA ARG A 201 -7.35 9.72 -7.42
C ARG A 201 -6.85 10.34 -8.72
N LEU A 202 -5.98 11.34 -8.64
CA LEU A 202 -5.34 11.93 -9.82
C LEU A 202 -4.45 10.91 -10.53
N HIS A 203 -3.71 10.11 -9.77
CA HIS A 203 -2.95 8.98 -10.30
C HIS A 203 -3.85 7.91 -10.98
N HIS A 204 -5.08 7.72 -10.49
CA HIS A 204 -6.09 6.88 -11.13
C HIS A 204 -6.80 7.53 -12.33
N SER A 205 -6.35 8.71 -12.78
CA SER A 205 -6.92 9.36 -13.96
C SER A 205 -6.78 8.51 -15.23
N ARG A 206 -7.66 8.76 -16.18
CA ARG A 206 -7.58 8.16 -17.52
C ARG A 206 -6.57 8.85 -18.42
N ALA A 207 -6.18 10.07 -18.06
CA ALA A 207 -5.19 10.82 -18.80
C ALA A 207 -3.79 10.23 -18.52
N PRO A 208 -3.06 9.72 -19.52
CA PRO A 208 -1.78 9.05 -19.29
C PRO A 208 -0.71 9.93 -18.63
N HIS A 209 -0.77 11.25 -18.80
CA HIS A 209 0.16 12.18 -18.15
C HIS A 209 -0.15 12.36 -16.66
N GLU A 210 -1.41 12.22 -16.24
CA GLU A 210 -1.81 12.29 -14.83
C GLU A 210 -1.61 10.94 -14.14
N SER A 211 -1.90 9.83 -14.84
CA SER A 211 -1.72 8.48 -14.28
C SER A 211 -0.27 8.02 -14.19
N ARG A 212 0.67 8.80 -14.73
CA ARG A 212 2.11 8.60 -14.59
C ARG A 212 2.74 9.62 -13.63
N MET A 213 1.96 10.07 -12.66
CA MET A 213 2.36 10.93 -11.56
C MET A 213 1.87 10.34 -10.24
N ASN A 214 2.39 10.81 -9.11
CA ASN A 214 1.98 10.46 -7.75
C ASN A 214 2.07 8.94 -7.46
N TYR A 215 3.24 8.34 -7.67
CA TYR A 215 3.51 6.92 -7.43
C TYR A 215 3.75 6.56 -5.96
N GLY A 216 3.85 7.55 -5.07
CA GLY A 216 4.02 7.33 -3.64
C GLY A 216 2.99 6.33 -3.08
N PHE A 217 3.41 5.57 -2.08
CA PHE A 217 2.52 4.62 -1.42
C PHE A 217 1.98 5.19 -0.11
N PHE A 218 2.82 5.29 0.93
CA PHE A 218 2.45 5.99 2.16
C PHE A 218 3.00 7.41 2.15
N LEU A 219 4.32 7.59 1.92
CA LEU A 219 4.94 8.92 1.88
C LEU A 219 4.85 9.52 0.47
N SER A 220 4.34 10.75 0.37
CA SER A 220 4.34 11.53 -0.87
C SER A 220 5.66 12.24 -1.14
N ILE A 221 6.62 12.16 -0.20
CA ILE A 221 7.93 12.82 -0.34
C ILE A 221 8.71 12.27 -1.54
N TRP A 222 8.52 10.99 -1.87
CA TRP A 222 9.20 10.34 -3.00
C TRP A 222 8.80 10.97 -4.32
N ASP A 223 7.52 11.32 -4.49
CA ASP A 223 7.06 11.99 -5.69
C ASP A 223 7.71 13.35 -5.90
N ARG A 224 8.06 14.05 -4.81
CA ARG A 224 8.79 15.31 -4.89
C ARG A 224 10.25 15.09 -5.22
N LEU A 225 10.87 14.14 -4.53
CA LEU A 225 12.27 13.80 -4.70
C LEU A 225 12.58 13.32 -6.12
N PHE A 226 11.68 12.57 -6.73
CA PHE A 226 11.85 11.97 -8.05
C PHE A 226 11.02 12.65 -9.15
N ALA A 227 10.56 13.88 -8.89
CA ALA A 227 9.87 14.76 -9.84
C ALA A 227 8.62 14.15 -10.51
N THR A 228 7.84 13.36 -9.76
CA THR A 228 6.57 12.77 -10.20
C THR A 228 5.37 13.33 -9.45
N TYR A 229 5.53 14.42 -8.70
CA TYR A 229 4.45 15.04 -7.94
C TYR A 229 3.54 15.93 -8.79
N GLN A 230 2.23 15.66 -8.74
CA GLN A 230 1.20 16.50 -9.34
C GLN A 230 0.10 16.81 -8.32
N ALA A 231 -0.12 18.09 -8.03
CA ALA A 231 -1.06 18.54 -6.99
C ALA A 231 -2.52 18.59 -7.46
N ARG A 232 -2.76 18.79 -8.75
CA ARG A 232 -4.07 19.07 -9.35
C ARG A 232 -4.13 18.50 -10.77
N PRO A 233 -5.32 18.14 -11.26
CA PRO A 233 -5.49 17.76 -12.67
C PRO A 233 -5.18 18.95 -13.59
N ASP A 234 -4.79 18.65 -14.81
CA ASP A 234 -4.46 19.67 -15.82
C ASP A 234 -5.72 20.37 -16.35
N ALA A 235 -6.87 19.69 -16.29
CA ALA A 235 -8.19 20.25 -16.59
C ALA A 235 -9.18 20.03 -15.42
N PRO A 236 -10.08 20.99 -15.14
CA PRO A 236 -11.06 20.89 -14.04
C PRO A 236 -12.04 19.72 -14.12
#